data_AF-A0A4R1YM76-F1
#
_entry.id   AF-A0A4R1YM76-F1
#
_cell.length_a   1.000
_cell.length_b   1.000
_cell.length_c   1.000
_cell.angle_alpha   90.00
_cell.angle_beta   90.00
_cell.angle_gamma   90.00
#
_symmetry.space_group_name_H-M   'P 1'
#
loop_
_entity.id
_entity.type
_entity.pdbx_description
1 polymer ?
#
loop_
_entity_poly.entity_id
_entity_poly.type
_entity_poly.pdbx_seq_one_letter_code
_entity_poly.pdbx_strand_id
1 'polypeptide(L)'
;MQYRIQLVTAFIIALTISSPVRADGGPWNRETFEHNASLIRKRPEAHSRIIQGCSERGLAAMTEQARAELERDSGMSAEKATTEVCRRMIKGIASGAVTYEAYRAWADAPDDKRVTFPDYN
;
A
#
# COMPACT_ATOMS: atom_id res chain seq x y z
N MET A 1 40.11 23.21 34.37
CA MET A 1 39.12 22.93 33.30
C MET A 1 39.81 22.08 32.24
N GLN A 2 39.60 20.77 32.26
CA GLN A 2 40.20 19.83 31.30
C GLN A 2 39.12 19.33 30.36
N TYR A 3 39.16 19.78 29.10
CA TYR A 3 38.37 19.22 28.02
C TYR A 3 39.03 17.93 27.55
N ARG A 4 38.41 16.78 27.85
CA ARG A 4 38.82 15.48 27.31
C ARG A 4 38.14 15.28 25.95
N ILE A 5 38.90 15.54 24.89
CA ILE A 5 38.61 15.07 23.54
C ILE A 5 39.07 13.61 23.49
N GLN A 6 38.12 12.68 23.37
CA GLN A 6 38.42 11.31 22.93
C GLN A 6 37.96 11.15 21.49
N LEU A 7 38.96 10.92 20.64
CA LEU A 7 38.90 10.57 19.24
C LEU A 7 38.28 9.17 19.03
N VAL A 8 37.40 9.10 18.03
CA VAL A 8 37.42 8.14 16.91
C VAL A 8 37.38 6.64 17.25
N THR A 9 36.17 6.07 17.25
CA THR A 9 35.78 4.77 16.61
C THR A 9 34.25 4.68 16.77
N ALA A 10 33.38 4.44 15.79
CA ALA A 10 33.52 3.79 14.51
C ALA A 10 32.65 4.51 13.45
N PHE A 11 33.30 4.69 12.32
CA PHE A 11 32.80 5.06 11.02
C PHE A 11 31.86 3.95 10.50
N ILE A 12 30.80 4.34 9.80
CA ILE A 12 30.00 3.54 8.87
C ILE A 12 29.24 2.34 9.50
N ILE A 13 28.03 2.62 9.95
CA ILE A 13 26.89 1.99 9.27
C ILE A 13 26.06 3.14 8.77
N ALA A 14 26.46 3.64 7.60
CA ALA A 14 25.49 4.18 6.67
C ALA A 14 24.41 3.11 6.60
N LEU A 15 23.24 3.39 7.18
CA LEU A 15 22.01 2.67 6.86
C LEU A 15 21.68 3.02 5.41
N THR A 16 22.53 2.53 4.50
CA THR A 16 22.18 2.11 3.15
C THR A 16 21.21 0.95 3.31
N ILE A 17 20.04 1.23 3.87
CA ILE A 17 18.82 0.67 3.31
C ILE A 17 18.41 1.61 2.16
N SER A 18 19.35 1.83 1.25
CA SER A 18 19.04 1.76 -0.17
C SER A 18 18.63 0.30 -0.42
N SER A 19 17.49 -0.10 0.13
CA SER A 19 16.75 -1.18 -0.50
C SER A 19 16.65 -0.73 -1.95
N PRO A 20 17.07 -1.56 -2.92
CA PRO A 20 16.55 -1.38 -4.24
C PRO A 20 15.05 -1.63 -4.05
N VAL A 21 14.30 -0.57 -3.77
CA VAL A 21 12.90 -0.48 -4.15
C VAL A 21 13.00 -0.63 -5.65
N ARG A 22 12.97 -1.89 -6.08
CA ARG A 22 12.69 -2.24 -7.44
C ARG A 22 11.48 -1.42 -7.83
N ALA A 23 11.47 -0.98 -9.07
CA ALA A 23 10.26 -0.69 -9.81
C ALA A 23 9.36 -1.95 -9.94
N ASP A 24 9.10 -2.68 -8.84
CA ASP A 24 8.19 -3.81 -8.76
C ASP A 24 6.79 -3.25 -8.57
N GLY A 25 6.19 -2.76 -9.67
CA GLY A 25 4.78 -2.40 -9.74
C GLY A 25 3.83 -3.61 -9.72
N GLY A 26 4.31 -4.76 -9.25
CA GLY A 26 3.55 -6.02 -9.18
C GLY A 26 2.85 -6.20 -7.83
N PRO A 27 1.83 -7.08 -7.77
CA PRO A 27 1.15 -7.34 -6.52
C PRO A 27 2.06 -8.03 -5.49
N TRP A 28 1.82 -7.75 -4.20
CA TRP A 28 2.61 -8.26 -3.08
C TRP A 28 2.68 -9.78 -3.10
N ASN A 29 3.85 -10.33 -2.75
CA ASN A 29 3.99 -11.73 -2.36
C ASN A 29 3.49 -11.93 -0.92
N ARG A 30 3.39 -13.19 -0.47
CA ARG A 30 2.83 -13.53 0.85
C ARG A 30 3.58 -12.85 1.99
N GLU A 31 4.90 -12.89 1.98
CA GLU A 31 5.74 -12.29 3.02
C GLU A 31 5.49 -10.78 3.14
N THR A 32 5.48 -10.08 2.00
CA THR A 32 5.24 -8.64 1.95
C THR A 32 3.83 -8.29 2.41
N PHE A 33 2.82 -9.08 2.00
CA PHE A 33 1.46 -8.92 2.46
C PHE A 33 1.37 -9.05 3.98
N GLU A 34 1.90 -10.12 4.57
CA GLU A 34 1.82 -10.36 6.02
C GLU A 34 2.58 -9.31 6.83
N HIS A 35 3.74 -8.86 6.33
CA HIS A 35 4.47 -7.75 6.92
C HIS A 35 3.64 -6.47 6.97
N ASN A 36 3.07 -6.06 5.82
CA ASN A 36 2.23 -4.87 5.73
C ASN A 36 0.94 -5.01 6.55
N ALA A 37 0.31 -6.19 6.54
CA ALA A 37 -0.88 -6.48 7.32
C ALA A 37 -0.63 -6.36 8.83
N SER A 38 0.51 -6.87 9.32
CA SER A 38 0.95 -6.66 10.70
C SER A 38 1.11 -5.17 11.03
N LEU A 39 1.70 -4.37 10.14
CA LEU A 39 1.85 -2.92 10.36
C LEU A 39 0.50 -2.19 10.38
N ILE A 40 -0.40 -2.49 9.43
CA ILE A 40 -1.74 -1.91 9.34
C ILE A 40 -2.54 -2.22 10.61
N ARG A 41 -2.53 -3.47 11.08
CA ARG A 41 -3.22 -3.88 12.30
C ARG A 41 -2.70 -3.17 13.56
N LYS A 42 -1.40 -2.87 13.62
CA LYS A 42 -0.75 -2.24 14.78
C LYS A 42 -0.85 -0.72 14.82
N ARG A 43 -1.29 -0.06 13.73
CA ARG A 43 -1.22 1.40 13.58
C ARG A 43 -2.54 2.00 13.04
N PRO A 44 -3.65 1.91 13.79
CA PRO A 44 -4.92 2.52 13.39
C PRO A 44 -4.82 4.02 13.10
N GLU A 45 -3.97 4.74 13.84
CA GLU A 45 -3.72 6.17 13.66
C GLU A 45 -3.08 6.51 12.30
N ALA A 46 -2.45 5.53 11.64
CA ALA A 46 -1.83 5.71 10.33
C ALA A 46 -2.78 5.38 9.17
N HIS A 47 -3.97 4.82 9.41
CA HIS A 47 -4.86 4.31 8.36
C HIS A 47 -5.22 5.36 7.32
N SER A 48 -5.62 6.57 7.75
CA SER A 48 -5.98 7.64 6.81
C SER A 48 -4.83 7.99 5.86
N ARG A 49 -3.60 8.06 6.37
CA ARG A 49 -2.40 8.33 5.57
C ARG A 49 -2.07 7.17 4.62
N ILE A 50 -2.24 5.94 5.08
CA ILE A 50 -2.02 4.73 4.26
C ILE A 50 -3.03 4.68 3.10
N ILE A 51 -4.31 4.96 3.38
CA ILE A 51 -5.38 5.02 2.37
C ILE A 51 -5.09 6.10 1.33
N GLN A 52 -4.72 7.31 1.78
CA GLN A 52 -4.36 8.40 0.88
C GLN A 52 -3.19 8.00 -0.03
N GLY A 53 -2.09 7.51 0.54
CA GLY A 53 -0.93 7.10 -0.25
C GLY A 53 -1.21 5.90 -1.18
N CYS A 54 -2.12 5.00 -0.79
CA CYS A 54 -2.60 3.93 -1.67
C CYS A 54 -3.34 4.51 -2.88
N SER A 55 -4.25 5.47 -2.65
CA SER A 55 -5.05 6.09 -3.71
C SER A 55 -4.18 6.88 -4.69
N GLU A 56 -3.27 7.72 -4.19
CA GLU A 56 -2.35 8.51 -5.01
C GLU A 56 -1.47 7.63 -5.90
N ARG A 57 -0.91 6.54 -5.35
CA ARG A 57 -0.12 5.59 -6.14
C ARG A 57 -0.96 4.81 -7.15
N GLY A 58 -2.17 4.41 -6.77
CA GLY A 58 -3.11 3.75 -7.68
C GLY A 58 -3.42 4.62 -8.89
N LEU A 59 -3.79 5.88 -8.66
CA LEU A 59 -4.09 6.84 -9.71
C LEU A 59 -2.90 7.16 -10.60
N ALA A 60 -1.70 7.27 -10.02
CA ALA A 60 -0.48 7.54 -10.76
C ALA A 60 -0.04 6.35 -11.64
N ALA A 61 -0.42 5.13 -11.26
CA ALA A 61 -0.12 3.92 -12.01
C ALA A 61 -1.16 3.60 -13.11
N MET A 62 -2.33 4.23 -13.07
CA MET A 62 -3.40 4.00 -14.06
C MET A 62 -3.10 4.69 -15.38
N THR A 63 -3.35 3.97 -16.48
CA THR A 63 -3.43 4.56 -17.82
C THR A 63 -4.72 5.38 -17.95
N GLU A 64 -4.78 6.30 -18.91
CA GLU A 64 -6.02 7.04 -19.19
C GLU A 64 -7.19 6.11 -19.59
N GLN A 65 -6.90 5.01 -20.28
CA GLN A 65 -7.90 3.99 -20.59
C GLN A 65 -8.43 3.31 -19.31
N ALA A 66 -7.54 2.84 -18.43
CA ALA A 66 -7.94 2.21 -17.18
C ALA A 66 -8.71 3.19 -16.27
N ARG A 67 -8.35 4.48 -16.31
CA ARG A 67 -9.08 5.54 -15.60
C ARG A 67 -10.50 5.68 -16.13
N ALA A 68 -10.69 5.77 -17.44
CA ALA A 68 -12.01 5.90 -18.05
C ALA A 68 -12.90 4.66 -17.81
N GLU A 69 -12.32 3.46 -17.87
CA GLU A 69 -13.01 2.21 -17.55
C GLU A 69 -13.44 2.16 -16.09
N LEU A 70 -12.55 2.53 -15.15
CA LEU A 70 -12.87 2.64 -13.73
C LEU A 70 -14.03 3.60 -13.46
N GLU A 71 -14.04 4.77 -14.11
CA GLU A 71 -15.10 5.76 -13.93
C GLU A 71 -16.45 5.27 -14.45
N ARG A 72 -16.45 4.67 -15.65
CA ARG A 72 -17.64 4.07 -16.26
C ARG A 72 -18.20 2.95 -15.39
N ASP A 73 -17.35 2.03 -14.92
CA ASP A 73 -17.79 0.82 -14.24
C ASP A 73 -18.19 1.08 -12.78
N SER A 74 -17.56 2.05 -12.12
CA SER A 74 -17.89 2.44 -10.75
C SER A 74 -19.01 3.47 -10.64
N GLY A 75 -19.28 4.25 -11.70
CA GLY A 75 -20.15 5.42 -11.65
C GLY A 75 -19.61 6.55 -10.76
N MET A 76 -18.32 6.52 -10.44
CA MET A 76 -17.61 7.52 -9.62
C MET A 76 -16.45 8.13 -10.41
N SER A 77 -15.90 9.25 -9.94
CA SER A 77 -14.59 9.69 -10.45
C SER A 77 -13.51 8.67 -10.09
N ALA A 78 -12.45 8.59 -10.90
CA ALA A 78 -11.37 7.63 -10.67
C ALA A 78 -10.74 7.82 -9.29
N GLU A 79 -10.60 9.08 -8.84
CA GLU A 79 -10.10 9.41 -7.51
C GLU A 79 -10.97 8.82 -6.40
N LYS A 80 -12.29 8.99 -6.50
CA LYS A 80 -13.24 8.49 -5.51
C LYS A 80 -13.28 6.96 -5.51
N ALA A 81 -13.30 6.34 -6.69
CA ALA A 81 -13.32 4.89 -6.82
C ALA A 81 -12.03 4.25 -6.28
N THR A 82 -10.86 4.80 -6.62
CA THR A 82 -9.56 4.31 -6.13
C THR A 82 -9.45 4.47 -4.61
N THR A 83 -9.90 5.61 -4.08
CA THR A 83 -9.92 5.87 -2.63
C THR A 83 -10.80 4.87 -1.91
N GLU A 84 -11.96 4.53 -2.48
CA GLU A 84 -12.88 3.55 -1.90
C GLU A 84 -12.30 2.13 -1.90
N VAL A 85 -11.66 1.70 -2.98
CA VAL A 85 -10.94 0.41 -3.04
C VAL A 85 -9.84 0.36 -1.97
N CYS A 86 -9.01 1.40 -1.87
CA CYS A 86 -7.96 1.50 -0.86
C CYS A 86 -8.54 1.49 0.57
N ARG A 87 -9.64 2.21 0.81
CA ARG A 87 -10.33 2.21 2.11
C ARG A 87 -10.75 0.80 2.52
N ARG A 88 -11.44 0.09 1.61
CA ARG A 88 -11.96 -1.26 1.89
C ARG A 88 -10.84 -2.28 2.09
N MET A 89 -9.78 -2.20 1.28
CA MET A 89 -8.57 -3.01 1.45
C MET A 89 -7.95 -2.83 2.84
N ILE A 90 -7.68 -1.58 3.23
CA ILE A 90 -7.02 -1.29 4.51
C ILE A 90 -7.91 -1.68 5.70
N LYS A 91 -9.21 -1.41 5.66
CA LYS A 91 -10.16 -1.85 6.70
C LYS A 91 -10.23 -3.37 6.80
N GLY A 92 -10.33 -4.06 5.67
CA GLY A 92 -10.39 -5.52 5.63
C GLY A 92 -9.09 -6.18 6.13
N ILE A 93 -7.93 -5.59 5.85
CA ILE A 93 -6.66 -6.04 6.44
C ILE A 93 -6.63 -5.79 7.95
N ALA A 94 -7.10 -4.62 8.39
CA ALA A 94 -7.14 -4.25 9.80
C ALA A 94 -8.04 -5.16 10.64
N SER A 95 -9.19 -5.58 10.10
CA SER A 95 -10.11 -6.52 10.76
C SER A 95 -9.68 -7.98 10.64
N GLY A 96 -8.70 -8.30 9.78
CA GLY A 96 -8.28 -9.65 9.47
C GLY A 96 -9.17 -10.38 8.46
N ALA A 97 -10.17 -9.70 7.89
CA ALA A 97 -11.06 -10.26 6.87
C ALA A 97 -10.38 -10.43 5.50
N VAL A 98 -9.40 -9.58 5.18
CA VAL A 98 -8.58 -9.72 3.98
C VAL A 98 -7.34 -10.55 4.32
N THR A 99 -7.31 -11.79 3.80
CA THR A 99 -6.11 -12.64 3.82
C THR A 99 -5.25 -12.41 2.58
N TYR A 100 -4.06 -13.00 2.55
CA TYR A 100 -3.21 -12.98 1.36
C TYR A 100 -3.94 -13.57 0.14
N GLU A 101 -4.67 -14.66 0.31
CA GLU A 101 -5.41 -15.32 -0.77
C GLU A 101 -6.50 -14.41 -1.34
N ALA A 102 -7.24 -13.70 -0.47
CA ALA A 102 -8.25 -12.73 -0.89
C ALA A 102 -7.60 -11.55 -1.64
N TYR A 103 -6.49 -11.03 -1.12
CA TYR A 103 -5.72 -9.98 -1.78
C TYR A 103 -5.20 -10.44 -3.16
N ARG A 104 -4.65 -11.64 -3.26
CA ARG A 104 -4.14 -12.19 -4.52
C ARG A 104 -5.23 -12.44 -5.53
N ALA A 105 -6.36 -13.02 -5.11
CA ALA A 105 -7.49 -13.24 -6.00
C ALA A 105 -8.01 -11.92 -6.60
N TRP A 106 -8.05 -10.84 -5.80
CA TRP A 106 -8.36 -9.50 -6.30
C TRP A 106 -7.28 -8.97 -7.23
N ALA A 107 -6.00 -9.06 -6.83
CA ALA A 107 -4.90 -8.52 -7.62
C ALA A 107 -4.68 -9.26 -8.94
N ASP A 108 -5.04 -10.53 -9.04
CA ASP A 108 -4.93 -11.34 -10.26
C ASP A 108 -6.23 -11.27 -11.10
N ALA A 109 -7.28 -10.60 -10.61
CA ALA A 109 -8.49 -10.38 -11.38
C ALA A 109 -8.24 -9.43 -12.57
N PRO A 110 -8.97 -9.58 -13.69
CA PRO A 110 -9.00 -8.60 -14.78
C PRO A 110 -9.28 -7.17 -14.28
N ASP A 111 -8.77 -6.16 -14.97
CA ASP A 111 -8.86 -4.75 -14.55
C ASP A 111 -10.31 -4.29 -14.33
N ASP A 112 -11.24 -4.72 -15.18
CA ASP A 112 -12.70 -4.47 -15.07
C ASP A 112 -13.34 -5.09 -13.81
N LYS A 113 -12.67 -6.05 -13.16
CA LYS A 113 -13.12 -6.69 -11.91
C LYS A 113 -12.40 -6.20 -10.66
N ARG A 114 -11.30 -5.45 -10.82
CA ARG A 114 -10.57 -4.85 -9.70
C ARG A 114 -11.29 -3.66 -9.07
N VAL A 115 -12.30 -3.12 -9.76
CA VAL A 115 -13.18 -2.03 -9.28
C VAL A 115 -14.07 -2.45 -8.11
N THR A 116 -14.30 -3.76 -7.93
CA THR A 116 -15.08 -4.32 -6.83
C THR A 116 -14.15 -4.92 -5.78
N PHE A 117 -13.94 -4.20 -4.66
CA PHE A 117 -13.39 -4.78 -3.43
C PHE A 117 -14.51 -4.90 -2.39
N PRO A 118 -14.68 -6.04 -1.69
CA PRO A 118 -15.73 -6.17 -0.69
C PRO A 118 -15.58 -5.14 0.43
N ASP A 119 -16.68 -4.58 0.92
CA ASP A 119 -16.63 -3.73 2.12
C ASP A 119 -16.63 -4.60 3.36
N TYR A 120 -15.67 -4.35 4.23
CA TYR A 120 -15.53 -5.02 5.51
C TYR A 120 -15.81 -3.94 6.57
N ASN A 121 -16.99 -4.05 7.18
CA ASN A 121 -17.51 -3.10 8.17
C ASN A 121 -16.56 -2.97 9.38
#